data_AF-I7LL01-F1
#
_entry.id   AF-I7LL01-F1
#
_cell.length_a   1.000
_cell.length_b   1.000
_cell.length_c   1.000
_cell.angle_alpha   90.00
_cell.angle_beta   90.00
_cell.angle_gamma   90.00
#
_symmetry.space_group_name_H-M   'P 1'
#
loop_
_entity.id
_entity.type
_entity.pdbx_description
1 polymer ?
#
loop_
_entity_poly.entity_id
_entity_poly.type
_entity_poly.pdbx_seq_one_letter_code
_entity_poly.pdbx_strand_id
1 'polypeptide(L)'
;MHCPVCGHDCVTDARKLLQTLPGRFAPCPDCMGLIYDKRLPPPDISPAEPCPSCGKRFIDEVCADIYRVMAGEGDLAGTEPLAAVGTPLIHPGFAMRLAPYLPPGSLILLSKKVGERAAGRLVAEVPEVRGVVRAGAGTPGIADTDAEPATHTLLAGCDVRADIFPTRAGPVVVYKQQSALHVEFPRDHNAKILTLEREIGRRRPRTFVDACSGAGTLGLAAARAGIHHVVCNDAWYAAASWAACNLQVNREFLDIGEVTVHRSYDDLRHHPVARDPVLVATAAGAQEIEVYQGDLRLFDAVLLPGVDLAALDLFEKKDAEKVGLITAAWLARVGGDIFIP
;
A
#
# COMPACT_ATOMS: atom_id res chain seq x y z
N MET A 1 -5.51 13.71 8.18
CA MET A 1 -4.54 13.20 9.17
C MET A 1 -3.17 13.57 8.66
N HIS A 2 -2.30 14.02 9.57
CA HIS A 2 -0.94 14.41 9.22
C HIS A 2 -0.17 13.18 8.74
N CYS A 3 0.38 13.27 7.54
CA CYS A 3 1.20 12.19 6.99
C CYS A 3 2.61 12.25 7.56
N PRO A 4 3.12 11.16 8.16
CA PRO A 4 4.48 11.15 8.73
C PRO A 4 5.58 11.24 7.67
N VAL A 5 5.26 11.07 6.39
CA VAL A 5 6.24 11.13 5.30
C VAL A 5 6.44 12.56 4.80
N CYS A 6 5.36 13.27 4.47
CA CYS A 6 5.45 14.61 3.88
C CYS A 6 5.03 15.75 4.81
N GLY A 7 4.50 15.45 6.00
CA GLY A 7 4.01 16.47 6.92
C GLY A 7 2.76 17.23 6.46
N HIS A 8 2.00 16.70 5.50
CA HIS A 8 0.76 17.31 5.01
C HIS A 8 -0.45 16.41 5.27
N ASP A 9 -1.66 16.93 5.07
CA ASP A 9 -2.93 16.20 5.24
C ASP A 9 -3.29 15.31 4.04
N CYS A 10 -2.36 14.45 3.64
CA CYS A 10 -2.51 13.63 2.44
C CYS A 10 -3.08 12.23 2.72
N VAL A 11 -3.43 11.94 3.98
CA VAL A 11 -4.17 10.74 4.41
C VAL A 11 -5.56 11.19 4.86
N THR A 12 -6.58 10.63 4.21
CA THR A 12 -8.00 10.94 4.44
C THR A 12 -8.79 9.69 4.82
N ASP A 13 -9.87 9.87 5.59
CA ASP A 13 -10.77 8.79 6.00
C ASP A 13 -11.33 8.02 4.80
N ALA A 14 -11.58 6.73 4.98
CA ALA A 14 -12.03 5.83 3.93
C ALA A 14 -13.34 6.33 3.28
N ARG A 15 -14.34 6.73 4.07
CA ARG A 15 -15.61 7.29 3.54
C ARG A 15 -15.36 8.46 2.59
N LYS A 16 -14.55 9.42 3.03
CA LYS A 16 -14.22 10.63 2.24
C LYS A 16 -13.51 10.26 0.95
N LEU A 17 -12.52 9.37 1.01
CA LEU A 17 -11.79 8.93 -0.18
C LEU A 17 -12.71 8.22 -1.18
N LEU A 18 -13.51 7.26 -0.70
CA LEU A 18 -14.43 6.47 -1.53
C LEU A 18 -15.47 7.35 -2.23
N GLN A 19 -15.96 8.40 -1.57
CA GLN A 19 -16.87 9.38 -2.18
C GLN A 19 -16.25 10.14 -3.36
N THR A 20 -14.92 10.25 -3.43
CA THR A 20 -14.25 10.91 -4.56
C THR A 20 -14.04 10.00 -5.77
N LEU A 21 -14.23 8.68 -5.64
CA LEU A 21 -13.89 7.72 -6.70
C LEU A 21 -14.78 7.81 -7.94
N PRO A 22 -16.11 7.98 -7.83
CA PRO A 22 -16.96 8.12 -9.00
C PRO A 22 -16.46 9.29 -9.87
N GLY A 23 -16.02 8.98 -11.08
CA GLY A 23 -15.54 9.98 -12.03
C GLY A 23 -14.16 10.58 -11.74
N ARG A 24 -13.42 10.12 -10.70
CA ARG A 24 -12.09 10.67 -10.36
C ARG A 24 -11.14 10.65 -11.55
N PHE A 25 -11.08 9.52 -12.22
CA PHE A 25 -10.22 9.28 -13.38
C PHE A 25 -10.98 9.25 -14.71
N ALA A 26 -12.29 9.53 -14.68
CA ALA A 26 -13.07 9.62 -15.90
C ALA A 26 -12.80 10.97 -16.60
N PRO A 27 -12.74 10.97 -17.94
CA PRO A 27 -12.70 12.21 -18.70
C PRO A 27 -14.02 12.97 -18.58
N CYS A 28 -13.96 14.30 -18.66
CA CYS A 28 -15.13 15.11 -19.03
C CYS A 28 -15.25 15.18 -20.57
N PRO A 29 -16.34 15.73 -21.13
CA PRO A 29 -16.50 15.85 -22.59
C PRO A 29 -15.38 16.63 -23.30
N ASP A 30 -14.67 17.52 -22.58
CA ASP A 30 -13.59 18.36 -23.12
C ASP A 30 -12.20 17.74 -22.93
N CYS A 31 -12.10 16.56 -22.33
CA CYS A 31 -10.82 15.88 -22.16
C CYS A 31 -10.34 15.30 -23.48
N MET A 32 -9.14 15.71 -23.90
CA MET A 32 -8.40 15.10 -25.00
C MET A 32 -7.38 14.11 -24.44
N GLY A 33 -7.04 13.08 -25.22
CA GLY A 33 -6.01 12.12 -24.83
C GLY A 33 -5.46 11.37 -26.03
N LEU A 34 -4.14 11.40 -26.18
CA LEU A 34 -3.43 10.64 -27.20
C LEU A 34 -2.90 9.34 -26.62
N ILE A 35 -3.19 8.23 -27.29
CA ILE A 35 -2.63 6.91 -26.92
C ILE A 35 -1.27 6.77 -27.59
N TYR A 36 -0.24 6.50 -26.80
CA TYR A 36 1.12 6.31 -27.30
C TYR A 36 1.55 4.82 -27.26
N ASP A 37 2.36 4.40 -28.23
CA ASP A 37 3.05 3.11 -28.15
C ASP A 37 4.16 3.20 -27.12
N LYS A 38 3.95 2.57 -25.96
CA LYS A 38 4.86 2.62 -24.80
C LYS A 38 6.23 2.00 -25.08
N ARG A 39 6.40 1.30 -26.20
CA ARG A 39 7.65 0.67 -26.66
C ARG A 39 8.49 1.60 -27.53
N LEU A 40 7.96 2.75 -27.92
CA LEU A 40 8.67 3.77 -28.67
C LEU A 40 8.93 4.99 -27.77
N PRO A 41 9.95 5.82 -28.09
CA PRO A 41 10.06 7.15 -27.52
C PRO A 41 8.76 7.94 -27.72
N PRO A 42 8.42 8.88 -26.82
CA PRO A 42 7.27 9.74 -27.04
C PRO A 42 7.44 10.52 -28.35
N PRO A 43 6.33 10.78 -29.09
CA PRO A 43 6.38 11.64 -30.26
C PRO A 43 6.90 13.03 -29.90
N ASP A 44 7.58 13.68 -30.84
CA ASP A 44 8.07 15.05 -30.70
C ASP A 44 6.91 16.04 -30.84
N ILE A 45 6.08 16.11 -29.79
CA ILE A 45 4.95 17.02 -29.65
C ILE A 45 5.02 17.68 -28.28
N SER A 46 4.60 18.94 -28.21
CA SER A 46 4.49 19.64 -26.94
C SER A 46 3.55 18.87 -25.99
N PRO A 47 3.86 18.81 -24.68
CA PRO A 47 2.95 18.21 -23.71
C PRO A 47 1.57 18.85 -23.80
N ALA A 48 0.53 18.02 -23.73
CA ALA A 48 -0.82 18.53 -23.62
C ALA A 48 -0.97 19.33 -22.31
N GLU A 49 -1.59 20.50 -22.42
CA GLU A 49 -2.05 21.27 -21.27
C GLU A 49 -3.17 20.50 -20.55
N PRO A 50 -3.30 20.65 -19.22
CA PRO A 50 -4.44 20.10 -18.49
C PRO A 50 -5.78 20.53 -19.09
N CYS A 51 -6.76 19.62 -19.09
CA CYS A 51 -8.10 19.92 -19.60
C CYS A 51 -8.65 21.18 -18.89
N PRO A 52 -9.06 22.23 -19.62
CA PRO A 52 -9.45 23.50 -19.01
C PRO A 52 -10.69 23.38 -18.11
N SER A 53 -11.54 22.39 -18.37
CA SER A 53 -12.79 22.19 -17.64
C SER A 53 -12.63 21.39 -16.35
N CYS A 54 -11.65 20.49 -16.26
CA CYS A 54 -11.51 19.60 -15.09
C CYS A 54 -10.08 19.41 -14.57
N GLY A 55 -9.08 20.00 -15.21
CA GLY A 55 -7.66 19.95 -14.82
C GLY A 55 -6.99 18.59 -14.97
N LYS A 56 -7.60 17.63 -15.68
CA LYS A 56 -7.04 16.27 -15.86
C LYS A 56 -6.29 16.15 -17.18
N ARG A 57 -5.32 15.23 -17.23
CA ARG A 57 -4.62 14.81 -18.47
C ARG A 57 -4.63 13.29 -18.64
N PHE A 58 -4.58 12.83 -19.88
CA PHE A 58 -4.48 11.39 -20.14
C PHE A 58 -3.12 10.85 -19.70
N ILE A 59 -3.08 9.66 -19.09
CA ILE A 59 -1.85 9.11 -18.48
C ILE A 59 -0.66 9.02 -19.44
N ASP A 60 -0.88 8.71 -20.72
CA ASP A 60 0.22 8.59 -21.68
C ASP A 60 0.88 9.97 -21.94
N GLU A 61 0.11 11.05 -21.92
CA GLU A 61 0.59 12.43 -22.05
C GLU A 61 1.36 12.88 -20.81
N VAL A 62 0.86 12.52 -19.61
CA VAL A 62 1.58 12.75 -18.35
C VAL A 62 2.92 12.01 -18.35
N CYS A 63 2.96 10.76 -18.79
CA CYS A 63 4.20 9.99 -18.93
C CYS A 63 5.15 10.62 -19.96
N ALA A 64 4.65 11.20 -21.06
CA ALA A 64 5.49 11.87 -22.05
C ALA A 64 6.11 13.16 -21.48
N ASP A 65 5.37 13.91 -20.68
CA ASP A 65 5.89 15.09 -19.98
C ASP A 65 6.96 14.70 -18.94
N ILE A 66 6.73 13.62 -18.18
CA ILE A 66 7.74 13.03 -17.28
C ILE A 66 9.01 12.66 -18.07
N TYR A 67 8.85 11.98 -19.22
CA TYR A 67 9.95 11.58 -20.07
C TYR A 67 10.79 12.78 -20.50
N ARG A 68 10.14 13.87 -20.91
CA ARG A 68 10.80 15.10 -21.35
C ARG A 68 11.61 15.74 -20.24
N VAL A 69 11.08 15.81 -19.01
CA VAL A 69 11.81 16.34 -17.86
C VAL A 69 13.04 15.46 -17.55
N MET A 70 12.87 14.13 -17.55
CA MET A 70 13.97 13.19 -17.34
C MET A 70 15.06 13.28 -18.42
N ALA A 71 14.68 13.40 -19.69
CA ALA A 71 15.63 13.61 -20.78
C ALA A 71 16.35 14.97 -20.68
N GLY A 72 15.63 16.03 -20.29
CA GLY A 72 16.20 17.36 -20.09
C GLY A 72 17.23 17.44 -18.96
N GLU A 73 17.11 16.60 -17.93
CA GLU A 73 18.10 16.47 -16.85
C GLU A 73 19.17 15.39 -17.12
N GLY A 74 19.09 14.68 -18.25
CA GLY A 74 20.06 13.65 -18.65
C GLY A 74 19.85 12.27 -18.01
N ASP A 75 18.72 12.03 -17.34
CA ASP A 75 18.35 10.70 -16.82
C ASP A 75 17.97 9.72 -17.96
N LEU A 76 17.58 10.26 -19.11
CA LEU A 76 17.27 9.54 -20.35
C LEU A 76 18.02 10.18 -21.51
N ALA A 77 18.43 9.37 -22.49
CA ALA A 77 19.11 9.85 -23.70
C ALA A 77 18.14 10.38 -24.77
N GLY A 78 16.82 10.19 -24.59
CA GLY A 78 15.79 10.62 -25.54
C GLY A 78 15.42 9.56 -26.58
N THR A 79 16.16 8.45 -26.64
CA THR A 79 15.90 7.33 -27.56
C THR A 79 15.21 6.14 -26.91
N GLU A 80 15.02 6.18 -25.59
CA GLU A 80 14.38 5.12 -24.83
C GLU A 80 12.87 5.03 -25.07
N PRO A 81 12.27 3.84 -24.89
CA PRO A 81 10.81 3.72 -24.91
C PRO A 81 10.18 4.59 -23.82
N LEU A 82 8.95 5.07 -24.03
CA LEU A 82 8.17 5.81 -23.03
C LEU A 82 8.08 5.04 -21.70
N ALA A 83 7.99 3.71 -21.73
CA ALA A 83 8.00 2.87 -20.53
C ALA A 83 9.27 3.00 -19.66
N ALA A 84 10.36 3.58 -20.19
CA ALA A 84 11.60 3.79 -19.45
C ALA A 84 11.50 4.85 -18.34
N VAL A 85 10.46 5.69 -18.35
CA VAL A 85 10.22 6.65 -17.25
C VAL A 85 10.02 5.93 -15.91
N GLY A 86 9.47 4.71 -15.93
CA GLY A 86 9.17 3.92 -14.75
C GLY A 86 7.71 3.50 -14.67
N THR A 87 7.29 3.09 -13.48
CA THR A 87 5.93 2.66 -13.20
C THR A 87 5.12 3.81 -12.59
N PRO A 88 4.05 4.28 -13.27
CA PRO A 88 3.15 5.28 -12.69
C PRO A 88 2.18 4.61 -11.70
N LEU A 89 2.33 4.92 -10.41
CA LEU A 89 1.49 4.41 -9.35
C LEU A 89 0.36 5.41 -9.07
N ILE A 90 -0.86 5.06 -9.48
CA ILE A 90 -2.02 5.96 -9.40
C ILE A 90 -2.59 6.02 -7.99
N HIS A 91 -2.98 7.23 -7.54
CA HIS A 91 -3.54 7.53 -6.23
C HIS A 91 -4.95 8.15 -6.32
N PRO A 92 -5.96 7.51 -5.68
CA PRO A 92 -5.91 6.17 -5.09
C PRO A 92 -5.83 5.08 -6.17
N GLY A 93 -5.27 3.94 -5.78
CA GLY A 93 -5.21 2.74 -6.59
C GLY A 93 -6.48 1.91 -6.47
N PHE A 94 -7.05 1.51 -7.60
CA PHE A 94 -8.11 0.52 -7.66
C PHE A 94 -8.12 -0.14 -9.04
N ALA A 95 -8.86 -1.24 -9.18
CA ALA A 95 -8.99 -1.92 -10.46
C ALA A 95 -9.79 -1.06 -11.46
N MET A 96 -9.10 -0.58 -12.50
CA MET A 96 -9.67 0.26 -13.54
C MET A 96 -9.81 -0.52 -14.84
N ARG A 97 -10.93 -0.29 -15.56
CA ARG A 97 -11.20 -0.92 -16.86
C ARG A 97 -10.63 -0.12 -18.03
N LEU A 98 -10.35 1.16 -17.82
CA LEU A 98 -9.86 2.09 -18.82
C LEU A 98 -8.62 2.81 -18.29
N ALA A 99 -7.76 3.26 -19.20
CA ALA A 99 -6.64 4.10 -18.85
C ALA A 99 -7.14 5.43 -18.23
N PRO A 100 -6.53 5.90 -17.13
CA PRO A 100 -7.07 7.01 -16.36
C PRO A 100 -6.72 8.38 -16.97
N TYR A 101 -7.62 9.35 -16.73
CA TYR A 101 -7.34 10.77 -16.81
C TYR A 101 -6.96 11.28 -15.43
N LEU A 102 -5.71 11.69 -15.27
CA LEU A 102 -5.08 11.97 -13.99
C LEU A 102 -5.36 13.40 -13.53
N PRO A 103 -6.00 13.61 -12.37
CA PRO A 103 -6.05 14.92 -11.73
C PRO A 103 -4.70 15.27 -11.06
N PRO A 104 -4.49 16.53 -10.64
CA PRO A 104 -3.30 16.92 -9.89
C PRO A 104 -3.07 16.07 -8.64
N GLY A 105 -1.79 15.78 -8.34
CA GLY A 105 -1.38 15.02 -7.16
C GLY A 105 -1.89 13.57 -7.10
N SER A 106 -2.13 12.94 -8.25
CA SER A 106 -2.69 11.58 -8.34
C SER A 106 -1.73 10.51 -8.84
N LEU A 107 -0.45 10.83 -9.02
CA LEU A 107 0.56 9.90 -9.50
C LEU A 107 1.82 9.92 -8.61
N ILE A 108 2.31 8.74 -8.26
CA ILE A 108 3.64 8.53 -7.70
C ILE A 108 4.49 7.83 -8.76
N LEU A 109 5.63 8.40 -9.13
CA LEU A 109 6.53 7.80 -10.10
C LEU A 109 7.52 6.87 -9.40
N LEU A 110 7.49 5.57 -9.71
CA LEU A 110 8.51 4.62 -9.29
C LEU A 110 9.47 4.34 -10.46
N SER A 111 10.73 4.77 -10.37
CA SER A 111 11.68 4.66 -11.48
C SER A 111 13.06 4.23 -11.03
N LYS A 112 13.76 3.44 -11.85
CA LYS A 112 15.17 3.08 -11.61
C LYS A 112 16.14 4.16 -12.09
N LYS A 113 15.71 5.00 -13.03
CA LYS A 113 16.60 5.92 -13.76
C LYS A 113 16.55 7.37 -13.25
N VAL A 114 15.50 7.74 -12.52
CA VAL A 114 15.26 9.14 -12.14
C VAL A 114 16.31 9.68 -11.15
N GLY A 115 16.88 10.82 -11.50
CA GLY A 115 17.81 11.63 -10.71
C GLY A 115 17.10 12.55 -9.72
N GLU A 116 17.84 13.11 -8.76
CA GLU A 116 17.28 14.03 -7.76
C GLU A 116 16.78 15.34 -8.37
N ARG A 117 17.53 15.87 -9.35
CA ARG A 117 17.16 17.10 -10.07
C ARG A 117 15.86 16.93 -10.84
N ALA A 118 15.75 15.85 -11.61
CA ALA A 118 14.51 15.52 -12.31
C ALA A 118 13.36 15.30 -11.32
N ALA A 119 13.58 14.56 -10.22
CA ALA A 119 12.54 14.34 -9.22
C ALA A 119 11.96 15.65 -8.66
N GLY A 120 12.82 16.61 -8.31
CA GLY A 120 12.37 17.93 -7.84
C GLY A 120 11.57 18.69 -8.90
N ARG A 121 12.05 18.70 -10.15
CA ARG A 121 11.34 19.33 -11.27
C ARG A 121 10.01 18.66 -11.57
N LEU A 122 9.94 17.34 -11.56
CA LEU A 122 8.71 16.58 -11.82
C LEU A 122 7.60 16.96 -10.83
N VAL A 123 7.90 17.03 -9.54
CA VAL A 123 6.92 17.44 -8.52
C VAL A 123 6.51 18.92 -8.67
N ALA A 124 7.41 19.78 -9.16
CA ALA A 124 7.14 21.21 -9.33
C ALA A 124 6.40 21.55 -10.64
N GLU A 125 6.69 20.84 -11.74
CA GLU A 125 6.29 21.18 -13.11
C GLU A 125 5.19 20.28 -13.66
N VAL A 126 5.05 19.04 -13.18
CA VAL A 126 4.05 18.08 -13.67
C VAL A 126 2.95 17.92 -12.63
N PRO A 127 1.78 18.59 -12.79
CA PRO A 127 0.78 18.73 -11.72
C PRO A 127 0.27 17.40 -11.12
N GLU A 128 0.23 16.34 -11.91
CA GLU A 128 -0.23 15.02 -11.50
C GLU A 128 0.77 14.30 -10.59
N VAL A 129 2.07 14.62 -10.70
CA VAL A 129 3.14 14.00 -9.92
C VAL A 129 3.10 14.51 -8.49
N ARG A 130 2.69 13.64 -7.58
CA ARG A 130 2.69 13.87 -6.13
C ARG A 130 4.03 13.53 -5.48
N GLY A 131 4.74 12.55 -6.03
CA GLY A 131 5.99 12.08 -5.48
C GLY A 131 6.78 11.22 -6.44
N VAL A 132 8.09 11.15 -6.21
CA VAL A 132 9.04 10.43 -7.06
C VAL A 132 9.92 9.54 -6.20
N VAL A 133 9.92 8.25 -6.50
CA VAL A 133 10.65 7.20 -5.78
C VAL A 133 11.66 6.56 -6.72
N ARG A 134 12.91 6.51 -6.29
CA ARG A 134 13.96 5.73 -6.95
C ARG A 134 13.90 4.29 -6.47
N ALA A 135 13.60 3.36 -7.38
CA ALA A 135 13.57 1.94 -7.09
C ALA A 135 14.98 1.41 -6.74
N GLY A 136 15.12 0.86 -5.54
CA GLY A 136 16.31 0.14 -5.07
C GLY A 136 16.39 -1.29 -5.60
N ALA A 137 17.37 -2.04 -5.10
CA ALA A 137 17.46 -3.48 -5.34
C ALA A 137 16.47 -4.24 -4.44
N GLY A 138 15.67 -5.11 -5.03
CA GLY A 138 14.71 -5.94 -4.30
C GLY A 138 13.35 -5.28 -4.05
N THR A 139 12.51 -5.98 -3.30
CA THR A 139 11.13 -5.57 -2.98
C THR A 139 11.11 -4.99 -1.56
N PRO A 140 10.56 -3.78 -1.33
CA PRO A 140 10.61 -3.17 0.00
C PRO A 140 9.95 -4.00 1.10
N GLY A 141 10.61 -4.08 2.26
CA GLY A 141 10.24 -4.89 3.41
C GLY A 141 11.39 -5.81 3.87
N ILE A 142 11.04 -6.84 4.62
CA ILE A 142 11.98 -7.83 5.16
C ILE A 142 11.56 -9.25 4.76
N ALA A 143 12.54 -10.10 4.45
CA ALA A 143 12.31 -11.53 4.18
C ALA A 143 12.29 -12.37 5.47
N ASP A 144 12.99 -11.91 6.51
CA ASP A 144 13.08 -12.48 7.85
C ASP A 144 13.54 -11.39 8.82
N THR A 145 13.43 -11.60 10.13
CA THR A 145 13.89 -10.63 11.15
C THR A 145 15.40 -10.45 11.19
N ASP A 146 16.13 -11.40 10.61
CA ASP A 146 17.60 -11.43 10.59
C ASP A 146 18.14 -10.98 9.23
N ALA A 147 17.25 -10.67 8.28
CA ALA A 147 17.61 -10.20 6.95
C ALA A 147 17.68 -8.67 6.90
N GLU A 148 18.60 -8.16 6.09
CA GLU A 148 18.67 -6.73 5.79
C GLU A 148 17.39 -6.26 5.09
N PRO A 149 16.74 -5.18 5.56
CA PRO A 149 15.56 -4.64 4.90
C PRO A 149 15.88 -4.08 3.52
N ALA A 150 15.02 -4.40 2.55
CA ALA A 150 15.02 -3.72 1.26
C ALA A 150 14.14 -2.47 1.34
N THR A 151 14.57 -1.39 0.71
CA THR A 151 13.79 -0.15 0.58
C THR A 151 14.03 0.48 -0.79
N HIS A 152 13.18 1.42 -1.15
CA HIS A 152 13.41 2.38 -2.22
C HIS A 152 13.66 3.76 -1.61
N THR A 153 14.08 4.73 -2.41
CA THR A 153 14.39 6.07 -1.93
C THR A 153 13.35 7.06 -2.42
N LEU A 154 12.63 7.72 -1.50
CA LEU A 154 11.83 8.90 -1.84
C LEU A 154 12.77 10.06 -2.19
N LEU A 155 12.72 10.53 -3.43
CA LEU A 155 13.57 11.64 -3.90
C LEU A 155 12.88 13.00 -3.74
N ALA A 156 11.57 13.06 -3.96
CA ALA A 156 10.80 14.29 -3.88
C ALA A 156 9.31 14.02 -3.61
N GLY A 157 8.64 14.96 -2.94
CA GLY A 157 7.19 14.95 -2.72
C GLY A 157 6.74 13.93 -1.68
N CYS A 158 5.65 13.23 -1.98
CA CYS A 158 5.04 12.22 -1.09
C CYS A 158 4.72 10.94 -1.86
N ASP A 159 5.18 9.80 -1.36
CA ASP A 159 4.95 8.47 -1.94
C ASP A 159 3.91 7.65 -1.18
N VAL A 160 3.07 8.30 -0.37
CA VAL A 160 1.97 7.63 0.31
C VAL A 160 0.79 7.49 -0.65
N ARG A 161 0.41 6.24 -0.89
CA ARG A 161 -0.66 5.87 -1.81
C ARG A 161 -1.72 5.06 -1.09
N ALA A 162 -2.98 5.50 -1.19
CA ALA A 162 -4.12 4.65 -0.87
C ALA A 162 -4.37 3.61 -1.97
N ASP A 163 -4.65 2.38 -1.54
CA ASP A 163 -5.17 1.27 -2.33
C ASP A 163 -6.56 0.89 -1.86
N ILE A 164 -7.47 0.60 -2.78
CA ILE A 164 -8.84 0.20 -2.48
C ILE A 164 -9.00 -1.27 -2.86
N PHE A 165 -9.26 -2.09 -1.86
CA PHE A 165 -9.45 -3.52 -2.04
C PHE A 165 -10.93 -3.87 -1.87
N PRO A 166 -11.60 -4.44 -2.89
CA PRO A 166 -12.96 -4.90 -2.74
C PRO A 166 -13.02 -6.12 -1.82
N THR A 167 -14.03 -6.16 -0.95
CA THR A 167 -14.44 -7.34 -0.16
C THR A 167 -15.95 -7.52 -0.32
N ARG A 168 -16.49 -8.69 0.03
CA ARG A 168 -17.93 -8.99 0.09
C ARG A 168 -18.69 -8.09 1.05
N ALA A 169 -18.05 -7.66 2.14
CA ALA A 169 -18.62 -6.76 3.12
C ALA A 169 -18.47 -5.28 2.71
N GLY A 170 -17.84 -4.98 1.56
CA GLY A 170 -17.54 -3.64 1.08
C GLY A 170 -16.04 -3.34 1.07
N PRO A 171 -15.60 -2.30 0.37
CA PRO A 171 -14.18 -2.05 0.17
C PRO A 171 -13.46 -1.65 1.46
N VAL A 172 -12.18 -1.98 1.55
CA VAL A 172 -11.25 -1.45 2.55
C VAL A 172 -10.22 -0.53 1.87
N VAL A 173 -9.84 0.55 2.55
CA VAL A 173 -8.85 1.51 2.07
C VAL A 173 -7.54 1.31 2.81
N VAL A 174 -6.45 1.07 2.09
CA VAL A 174 -5.14 0.75 2.68
C VAL A 174 -4.11 1.74 2.16
N TYR A 175 -3.64 2.65 3.00
CA TYR A 175 -2.52 3.52 2.68
C TYR A 175 -1.19 2.78 2.87
N LYS A 176 -0.29 2.98 1.92
CA LYS A 176 1.05 2.40 1.88
C LYS A 176 2.08 3.43 1.43
N GLN A 177 3.20 3.52 2.14
CA GLN A 177 4.40 4.23 1.69
C GLN A 177 5.14 3.39 0.65
N GLN A 178 5.14 3.83 -0.61
CA GLN A 178 5.66 3.03 -1.72
C GLN A 178 7.18 2.81 -1.66
N SER A 179 7.92 3.63 -0.90
CA SER A 179 9.36 3.46 -0.69
C SER A 179 9.72 2.40 0.36
N ALA A 180 8.80 2.08 1.27
CA ALA A 180 9.07 1.20 2.41
C ALA A 180 8.26 -0.10 2.39
N LEU A 181 7.21 -0.19 1.56
CA LEU A 181 6.31 -1.34 1.50
C LEU A 181 6.21 -1.89 0.08
N HIS A 182 6.07 -3.21 -0.02
CA HIS A 182 5.80 -3.90 -1.27
C HIS A 182 4.54 -3.32 -1.96
N VAL A 183 4.71 -2.91 -3.22
CA VAL A 183 3.63 -2.45 -4.08
C VAL A 183 2.71 -3.61 -4.44
N GLU A 184 1.50 -3.60 -3.91
CA GLU A 184 0.44 -4.52 -4.28
C GLU A 184 -0.58 -3.77 -5.12
N PHE A 185 -0.73 -4.15 -6.39
CA PHE A 185 -1.74 -3.56 -7.25
C PHE A 185 -3.12 -4.15 -6.93
N PRO A 186 -4.13 -3.33 -6.59
CA PRO A 186 -5.49 -3.80 -6.43
C PRO A 186 -6.00 -4.40 -7.74
N ARG A 187 -6.68 -5.54 -7.62
CA ARG A 187 -7.31 -6.25 -8.74
C ARG A 187 -8.79 -6.45 -8.41
N ASP A 188 -9.62 -6.59 -9.43
CA ASP A 188 -11.06 -6.90 -9.26
C ASP A 188 -11.26 -8.15 -8.38
N HIS A 189 -10.31 -9.09 -8.46
CA HIS A 189 -10.29 -10.32 -7.67
C HIS A 189 -8.93 -10.44 -6.98
N ASN A 190 -8.87 -10.09 -5.69
CA ASN A 190 -7.68 -10.33 -4.87
C ASN A 190 -7.75 -11.75 -4.28
N ALA A 191 -6.85 -12.63 -4.72
CA ALA A 191 -6.83 -14.04 -4.31
C ALA A 191 -6.68 -14.21 -2.79
N LYS A 192 -5.89 -13.35 -2.12
CA LYS A 192 -5.67 -13.42 -0.67
C LYS A 192 -6.96 -13.11 0.10
N ILE A 193 -7.68 -12.07 -0.31
CA ILE A 193 -8.97 -11.69 0.27
C ILE A 193 -10.03 -12.77 0.02
N LEU A 194 -10.09 -13.32 -1.19
CA LEU A 194 -11.03 -14.41 -1.51
C LEU A 194 -10.78 -15.67 -0.67
N THR A 195 -9.51 -16.01 -0.41
CA THR A 195 -9.14 -17.11 0.48
C THR A 195 -9.56 -16.80 1.91
N LEU A 196 -9.25 -15.61 2.43
CA LEU A 196 -9.67 -15.16 3.76
C LEU A 196 -11.19 -15.26 3.93
N GLU A 197 -11.98 -14.70 3.01
CA GLU A 197 -13.45 -14.73 3.08
C GLU A 197 -14.02 -16.15 3.05
N ARG A 198 -13.38 -17.06 2.30
CA ARG A 198 -13.75 -18.47 2.28
C ARG A 198 -13.48 -19.12 3.64
N GLU A 199 -12.32 -18.87 4.23
CA GLU A 199 -11.94 -19.40 5.54
C GLU A 199 -12.84 -18.86 6.65
N ILE A 200 -13.15 -17.56 6.64
CA ILE A 200 -14.13 -16.95 7.57
C ILE A 200 -15.50 -17.63 7.41
N GLY A 201 -15.98 -17.79 6.18
CA GLY A 201 -17.29 -18.42 5.93
C GLY A 201 -17.35 -19.89 6.38
N ARG A 202 -16.24 -20.63 6.23
CA ARG A 202 -16.13 -22.04 6.63
C ARG A 202 -16.05 -22.22 8.14
N ARG A 203 -15.21 -21.42 8.81
CA ARG A 203 -14.81 -21.65 10.20
C ARG A 203 -15.58 -20.78 11.20
N ARG A 204 -16.11 -19.64 10.74
CA ARG A 204 -16.79 -18.63 11.57
C ARG A 204 -15.95 -18.23 12.80
N PRO A 205 -14.67 -17.83 12.59
CA PRO A 205 -13.79 -17.47 13.69
C PRO A 205 -14.32 -16.24 14.44
N ARG A 206 -14.09 -16.21 15.75
CA ARG A 206 -14.29 -15.04 16.61
C ARG A 206 -13.00 -14.23 16.74
N THR A 207 -11.86 -14.90 16.64
CA THR A 207 -10.53 -14.29 16.67
C THR A 207 -9.74 -14.58 15.40
N PHE A 208 -9.13 -13.55 14.82
CA PHE A 208 -8.29 -13.67 13.64
C PHE A 208 -6.93 -12.99 13.83
N VAL A 209 -5.85 -13.67 13.41
CA VAL A 209 -4.50 -13.11 13.42
C VAL A 209 -3.94 -13.00 12.01
N ASP A 210 -3.61 -11.78 11.60
CA ASP A 210 -2.82 -11.48 10.41
C ASP A 210 -1.34 -11.38 10.83
N ALA A 211 -0.61 -12.49 10.76
CA ALA A 211 0.70 -12.62 11.42
C ALA A 211 1.85 -11.95 10.66
N CYS A 212 1.64 -11.61 9.39
CA CYS A 212 2.55 -10.88 8.50
C CYS A 212 1.75 -9.82 7.73
N SER A 213 1.17 -8.89 8.48
CA SER A 213 0.04 -8.10 8.00
C SER A 213 0.36 -7.11 6.89
N GLY A 214 1.64 -6.79 6.67
CA GLY A 214 2.00 -5.63 5.87
C GLY A 214 1.27 -4.39 6.41
N ALA A 215 0.65 -3.62 5.52
CA ALA A 215 -0.17 -2.47 5.90
C ALA A 215 -1.59 -2.83 6.42
N GLY A 216 -1.85 -4.10 6.75
CA GLY A 216 -3.08 -4.58 7.38
C GLY A 216 -4.18 -5.02 6.41
N THR A 217 -3.89 -5.34 5.15
CA THR A 217 -4.95 -5.63 4.15
C THR A 217 -5.86 -6.78 4.60
N LEU A 218 -5.31 -7.90 5.08
CA LEU A 218 -6.11 -9.06 5.49
C LEU A 218 -6.77 -8.84 6.85
N GLY A 219 -6.05 -8.26 7.81
CA GLY A 219 -6.63 -7.83 9.09
C GLY A 219 -7.83 -6.89 8.93
N LEU A 220 -7.73 -5.87 8.08
CA LEU A 220 -8.83 -4.94 7.79
C LEU A 220 -10.00 -5.64 7.07
N ALA A 221 -9.72 -6.55 6.14
CA ALA A 221 -10.77 -7.32 5.46
C ALA A 221 -11.49 -8.28 6.43
N ALA A 222 -10.77 -8.87 7.38
CA ALA A 222 -11.30 -9.73 8.42
C ALA A 222 -12.19 -8.95 9.41
N ALA A 223 -11.72 -7.78 9.86
CA ALA A 223 -12.50 -6.84 10.66
C ALA A 223 -13.76 -6.38 9.89
N ARG A 224 -13.61 -6.01 8.61
CA ARG A 224 -14.74 -5.62 7.75
C ARG A 224 -15.77 -6.74 7.57
N ALA A 225 -15.34 -8.01 7.63
CA ALA A 225 -16.21 -9.18 7.59
C ALA A 225 -16.92 -9.47 8.94
N GLY A 226 -16.65 -8.70 9.99
CA GLY A 226 -17.35 -8.80 11.28
C GLY A 226 -16.68 -9.70 12.31
N ILE A 227 -15.39 -10.06 12.15
CA ILE A 227 -14.66 -10.79 13.19
C ILE A 227 -14.50 -9.88 14.41
N HIS A 228 -14.81 -10.41 15.59
CA HIS A 228 -14.84 -9.62 16.83
C HIS A 228 -13.46 -9.19 17.29
N HIS A 229 -12.47 -10.08 17.26
CA HIS A 229 -11.11 -9.79 17.70
C HIS A 229 -10.13 -10.00 16.56
N VAL A 230 -9.43 -8.94 16.16
CA VAL A 230 -8.44 -8.98 15.07
C VAL A 230 -7.09 -8.51 15.55
N VAL A 231 -6.05 -9.30 15.31
CA VAL A 231 -4.67 -8.94 15.63
C VAL A 231 -3.87 -8.84 14.35
N CYS A 232 -3.24 -7.70 14.10
CA CYS A 232 -2.31 -7.49 13.00
C CYS A 232 -0.88 -7.46 13.55
N ASN A 233 0.01 -8.27 12.99
CA ASN A 233 1.43 -8.29 13.37
C ASN A 233 2.32 -8.21 12.13
N ASP A 234 3.36 -7.39 12.21
CA ASP A 234 4.45 -7.43 11.24
C ASP A 234 5.76 -7.00 11.90
N ALA A 235 6.86 -7.71 11.65
CA ALA A 235 8.15 -7.33 12.23
C ALA A 235 8.70 -6.02 11.64
N TRP A 236 8.25 -5.64 10.44
CA TRP A 236 8.68 -4.42 9.75
C TRP A 236 7.95 -3.17 10.26
N TYR A 237 8.72 -2.15 10.66
CA TYR A 237 8.18 -0.94 11.28
C TYR A 237 7.12 -0.24 10.41
N ALA A 238 7.39 -0.11 9.10
CA ALA A 238 6.48 0.61 8.21
C ALA A 238 5.18 -0.17 8.03
N ALA A 239 5.23 -1.51 8.04
CA ALA A 239 4.04 -2.35 7.96
C ALA A 239 3.15 -2.13 9.18
N ALA A 240 3.70 -2.32 10.38
CA ALA A 240 2.96 -2.12 11.63
C ALA A 240 2.42 -0.68 11.77
N SER A 241 3.22 0.33 11.44
CA SER A 241 2.78 1.73 11.52
C SER A 241 1.64 2.04 10.53
N TRP A 242 1.74 1.58 9.28
CA TRP A 242 0.68 1.79 8.30
C TRP A 242 -0.56 0.95 8.60
N ALA A 243 -0.44 -0.24 9.19
CA ALA A 243 -1.58 -1.00 9.69
C ALA A 243 -2.36 -0.21 10.75
N ALA A 244 -1.66 0.38 11.74
CA ALA A 244 -2.27 1.26 12.74
C ALA A 244 -2.95 2.49 12.11
N CYS A 245 -2.29 3.16 11.16
CA CYS A 245 -2.88 4.28 10.43
C CYS A 245 -4.15 3.84 9.68
N ASN A 246 -4.14 2.66 9.06
CA ASN A 246 -5.27 2.17 8.29
C ASN A 246 -6.46 1.74 9.16
N LEU A 247 -6.26 1.37 10.43
CA LEU A 247 -7.37 1.23 11.38
C LEU A 247 -8.12 2.56 11.51
N GLN A 248 -7.39 3.65 11.72
CA GLN A 248 -7.99 4.98 11.87
C GLN A 248 -8.70 5.42 10.58
N VAL A 249 -8.10 5.15 9.42
CA VAL A 249 -8.71 5.44 8.10
C VAL A 249 -10.05 4.73 7.92
N ASN A 250 -10.16 3.47 8.37
CA ASN A 250 -11.36 2.64 8.15
C ASN A 250 -12.32 2.61 9.34
N ARG A 251 -12.03 3.33 10.44
CA ARG A 251 -12.74 3.19 11.73
C ARG A 251 -14.27 3.17 11.63
N GLU A 252 -14.81 4.01 10.76
CA GLU A 252 -16.25 4.14 10.55
C GLU A 252 -16.87 2.91 9.89
N PHE A 253 -16.16 2.27 8.95
CA PHE A 253 -16.61 1.03 8.32
C PHE A 253 -16.38 -0.20 9.20
N LEU A 254 -15.53 -0.09 10.21
CA LEU A 254 -15.25 -1.14 11.19
C LEU A 254 -16.09 -0.99 12.47
N ASP A 255 -16.82 0.13 12.60
CA ASP A 255 -17.62 0.47 13.78
C ASP A 255 -16.79 0.44 15.09
N ILE A 256 -15.54 0.92 14.98
CA ILE A 256 -14.59 1.07 16.09
C ILE A 256 -14.47 2.55 16.50
N GLY A 257 -14.15 2.77 17.76
CA GLY A 257 -13.91 4.08 18.35
C GLY A 257 -12.58 4.70 17.90
N GLU A 258 -12.01 5.56 18.75
CA GLU A 258 -10.71 6.15 18.50
C GLU A 258 -9.60 5.11 18.56
N VAL A 259 -8.66 5.20 17.60
CA VAL A 259 -7.45 4.36 17.60
C VAL A 259 -6.43 4.98 18.54
N THR A 260 -6.07 4.25 19.59
CA THR A 260 -4.99 4.63 20.50
C THR A 260 -3.66 4.15 19.92
N VAL A 261 -2.78 5.09 19.57
CA VAL A 261 -1.43 4.81 19.07
C VAL A 261 -0.45 4.83 20.25
N HIS A 262 0.19 3.69 20.50
CA HIS A 262 1.14 3.48 21.60
C HIS A 262 2.60 3.71 21.16
N ARG A 263 2.88 3.63 19.86
CA ARG A 263 4.19 3.89 19.25
C ARG A 263 4.04 4.72 17.98
N SER A 264 4.73 5.86 17.91
CA SER A 264 4.67 6.72 16.74
C SER A 264 5.43 6.14 15.54
N TYR A 265 5.18 6.66 14.35
CA TYR A 265 5.94 6.28 13.15
C TYR A 265 7.45 6.45 13.36
N ASP A 266 7.87 7.57 13.97
CA ASP A 266 9.28 7.84 14.23
C ASP A 266 9.86 6.88 15.28
N ASP A 267 9.12 6.56 16.36
CA ASP A 267 9.58 5.58 17.36
C ASP A 267 9.89 4.21 16.72
N LEU A 268 8.98 3.74 15.88
CA LEU A 268 9.11 2.45 15.18
C LEU A 268 10.24 2.50 14.15
N ARG A 269 10.45 3.63 13.46
CA ARG A 269 11.52 3.79 12.47
C ARG A 269 12.92 3.66 13.07
N HIS A 270 13.11 4.02 14.35
CA HIS A 270 14.39 3.83 15.04
C HIS A 270 14.69 2.35 15.35
N HIS A 271 13.67 1.49 15.33
CA HIS A 271 13.76 0.04 15.52
C HIS A 271 13.10 -0.66 14.33
N PRO A 272 13.71 -0.58 13.14
CA PRO A 272 13.04 -0.88 11.87
C PRO A 272 12.54 -2.34 11.78
N VAL A 273 13.19 -3.26 12.48
CA VAL A 273 12.81 -4.67 12.59
C VAL A 273 12.73 -5.03 14.07
N ALA A 274 11.55 -5.47 14.53
CA ALA A 274 11.36 -5.91 15.91
C ALA A 274 11.28 -7.44 15.98
N ARG A 275 11.96 -8.01 16.97
CA ARG A 275 11.82 -9.43 17.33
C ARG A 275 10.75 -9.62 18.38
N ASP A 276 10.93 -9.00 19.55
CA ASP A 276 9.94 -9.06 20.62
C ASP A 276 8.67 -8.31 20.21
N PRO A 277 7.46 -8.86 20.45
CA PRO A 277 6.23 -8.18 20.12
C PRO A 277 6.05 -6.88 20.89
N VAL A 278 5.87 -5.78 20.16
CA VAL A 278 5.59 -4.45 20.71
C VAL A 278 4.21 -4.00 20.27
N LEU A 279 3.35 -3.66 21.22
CA LEU A 279 2.04 -3.09 20.92
C LEU A 279 2.18 -1.70 20.29
N VAL A 280 1.65 -1.55 19.08
CA VAL A 280 1.72 -0.31 18.28
C VAL A 280 0.43 0.48 18.39
N ALA A 281 -0.72 -0.17 18.28
CA ALA A 281 -2.02 0.50 18.34
C ALA A 281 -3.13 -0.44 18.80
N THR A 282 -4.16 0.14 19.38
CA THR A 282 -5.38 -0.56 19.79
C THR A 282 -6.62 0.23 19.40
N ALA A 283 -7.70 -0.47 19.06
CA ALA A 283 -9.02 0.10 18.86
C ALA A 283 -10.08 -0.82 19.46
N ALA A 284 -11.14 -0.23 20.00
CA ALA A 284 -12.27 -0.95 20.58
C ALA A 284 -13.59 -0.32 20.11
N GLY A 285 -14.69 -1.09 20.15
CA GLY A 285 -16.02 -0.66 19.71
C GLY A 285 -16.92 -1.88 19.51
N ALA A 286 -17.48 -2.05 18.32
CA ALA A 286 -18.11 -3.31 17.94
C ALA A 286 -17.11 -4.47 17.81
N GLN A 287 -15.82 -4.15 17.70
CA GLN A 287 -14.70 -5.07 17.53
C GLN A 287 -13.52 -4.59 18.38
N GLU A 288 -12.65 -5.52 18.74
CA GLU A 288 -11.36 -5.29 19.37
C GLU A 288 -10.27 -5.53 18.32
N ILE A 289 -9.42 -4.54 18.08
CA ILE A 289 -8.35 -4.64 17.10
C ILE A 289 -7.03 -4.17 17.69
N GLU A 290 -6.00 -5.00 17.52
CA GLU A 290 -4.66 -4.72 18.01
C GLU A 290 -3.65 -4.79 16.86
N VAL A 291 -2.66 -3.91 16.90
CA VAL A 291 -1.54 -3.89 15.95
C VAL A 291 -0.25 -4.01 16.72
N TYR A 292 0.60 -4.95 16.30
CA TYR A 292 1.90 -5.21 16.88
C TYR A 292 3.01 -5.08 15.84
N GLN A 293 4.19 -4.69 16.32
CA GLN A 293 5.44 -4.88 15.60
C GLN A 293 6.21 -6.02 16.26
N GLY A 294 6.47 -7.12 15.56
CA GLY A 294 7.18 -8.24 16.17
C GLY A 294 7.35 -9.45 15.26
N ASP A 295 8.24 -10.35 15.69
CA ASP A 295 8.43 -11.64 15.07
C ASP A 295 7.22 -12.53 15.34
N LEU A 296 6.60 -13.03 14.27
CA LEU A 296 5.49 -13.99 14.36
C LEU A 296 5.88 -15.25 15.18
N ARG A 297 7.17 -15.60 15.22
CA ARG A 297 7.70 -16.77 15.95
C ARG A 297 7.73 -16.56 17.47
N LEU A 298 7.59 -15.33 17.94
CA LEU A 298 7.55 -14.96 19.36
C LEU A 298 6.18 -14.42 19.77
N PHE A 299 5.20 -14.46 18.86
CA PHE A 299 3.94 -13.76 19.01
C PHE A 299 2.96 -14.43 19.98
N ASP A 300 3.17 -15.70 20.29
CA ASP A 300 2.46 -16.42 21.36
C ASP A 300 2.59 -15.75 22.74
N ALA A 301 3.63 -14.95 22.97
CA ALA A 301 3.84 -14.25 24.23
C ALA A 301 2.79 -13.15 24.53
N VAL A 302 2.11 -12.65 23.50
CA VAL A 302 1.13 -11.55 23.62
C VAL A 302 -0.28 -11.94 23.16
N LEU A 303 -0.43 -13.08 22.49
CA LEU A 303 -1.73 -13.56 22.03
C LEU A 303 -2.58 -14.08 23.18
N LEU A 304 -3.87 -13.74 23.16
CA LEU A 304 -4.84 -14.37 24.04
C LEU A 304 -5.00 -15.85 23.69
N PRO A 305 -5.24 -16.74 24.69
CA PRO A 305 -5.57 -18.12 24.42
C PRO A 305 -6.81 -18.24 23.51
N GLY A 306 -6.78 -19.16 22.55
CA GLY A 306 -7.93 -19.44 21.69
C GLY A 306 -8.00 -18.63 20.39
N VAL A 307 -6.88 -18.45 19.70
CA VAL A 307 -6.87 -17.99 18.30
C VAL A 307 -7.62 -19.02 17.44
N ASP A 308 -8.67 -18.59 16.74
CA ASP A 308 -9.45 -19.48 15.88
C ASP A 308 -8.83 -19.63 14.48
N LEU A 309 -8.38 -18.52 13.89
CA LEU A 309 -7.86 -18.48 12.52
C LEU A 309 -6.65 -17.55 12.41
N ALA A 310 -5.61 -17.99 11.71
CA ALA A 310 -4.44 -17.18 11.40
C ALA A 310 -4.09 -17.21 9.92
N ALA A 311 -3.67 -16.07 9.39
CA ALA A 311 -3.04 -15.94 8.08
C ALA A 311 -1.52 -15.80 8.25
N LEU A 312 -0.77 -16.71 7.62
CA LEU A 312 0.70 -16.64 7.58
C LEU A 312 1.15 -16.20 6.17
N ASP A 313 1.07 -14.90 5.88
CA ASP A 313 1.42 -14.29 4.57
C ASP A 313 2.94 -14.03 4.44
N LEU A 314 3.73 -15.10 4.51
CA LEU A 314 5.19 -15.01 4.46
C LEU A 314 5.69 -14.45 3.13
N PHE A 315 6.78 -13.68 3.16
CA PHE A 315 7.37 -13.04 1.97
C PHE A 315 7.91 -14.07 0.96
N GLU A 316 8.57 -15.12 1.45
CA GLU A 316 9.19 -16.18 0.64
C GLU A 316 8.38 -17.49 0.63
N LYS A 317 7.13 -17.44 0.16
CA LYS A 317 6.24 -18.62 0.11
C LYS A 317 6.76 -19.80 -0.72
N LYS A 318 7.81 -19.60 -1.52
CA LYS A 318 8.41 -20.62 -2.37
C LYS A 318 9.31 -21.58 -1.60
N ASP A 319 9.77 -21.19 -0.42
CA ASP A 319 10.54 -22.06 0.47
C ASP A 319 9.57 -22.90 1.32
N ALA A 320 9.19 -24.05 0.79
CA ALA A 320 8.22 -24.95 1.43
C ALA A 320 8.74 -25.49 2.78
N GLU A 321 10.04 -25.65 2.95
CA GLU A 321 10.64 -26.12 4.20
C GLU A 321 10.52 -25.05 5.28
N LYS A 322 10.93 -23.82 4.98
CA LYS A 322 10.80 -22.67 5.90
C LYS A 322 9.34 -22.43 6.29
N VAL A 323 8.43 -22.45 5.31
CA VAL A 323 6.99 -22.31 5.54
C VAL A 323 6.47 -23.42 6.45
N GLY A 324 6.87 -24.67 6.21
CA GLY A 324 6.48 -25.82 7.02
C GLY A 324 6.96 -25.72 8.47
N LEU A 325 8.22 -25.33 8.68
CA LEU A 325 8.79 -25.11 10.02
C LEU A 325 8.06 -24.02 10.79
N ILE A 326 7.81 -22.87 10.14
CA ILE A 326 7.08 -21.75 10.75
C ILE A 326 5.65 -22.16 11.11
N THR A 327 4.97 -22.86 10.20
CA THR A 327 3.59 -23.33 10.42
C THR A 327 3.51 -24.32 11.58
N ALA A 328 4.43 -25.28 11.64
CA ALA A 328 4.50 -26.25 12.74
C ALA A 328 4.77 -25.56 14.09
N ALA A 329 5.69 -24.59 14.11
CA ALA A 329 5.98 -23.81 15.30
C ALA A 329 4.77 -22.99 15.77
N TRP A 330 4.03 -22.36 14.84
CA TRP A 330 2.79 -21.64 15.15
C TRP A 330 1.75 -22.58 15.77
N LEU A 331 1.48 -23.72 15.12
CA LEU A 331 0.50 -24.69 15.64
C LEU A 331 0.86 -25.21 17.03
N ALA A 332 2.16 -25.41 17.31
CA ALA A 332 2.61 -25.91 18.60
C ALA A 332 2.48 -24.87 19.74
N ARG A 333 2.63 -23.58 19.43
CA ARG A 333 2.67 -22.50 20.45
C ARG A 333 1.37 -21.72 20.58
N VAL A 334 0.72 -21.44 19.45
CA VAL A 334 -0.51 -20.64 19.37
C VAL A 334 -1.73 -21.53 19.13
N GLY A 335 -1.60 -22.52 18.24
CA GLY A 335 -2.73 -23.34 17.80
C GLY A 335 -3.62 -22.62 16.79
N GLY A 336 -4.91 -22.98 16.79
CA GLY A 336 -5.89 -22.47 15.83
C GLY A 336 -5.73 -23.07 14.42
N ASP A 337 -6.61 -22.63 13.52
CA ASP A 337 -6.51 -22.95 12.12
C ASP A 337 -5.60 -21.98 11.38
N ILE A 338 -4.87 -22.47 10.39
CA ILE A 338 -3.95 -21.65 9.58
C ILE A 338 -4.35 -21.72 8.11
N PHE A 339 -4.22 -20.61 7.41
CA PHE A 339 -4.10 -20.61 5.96
C PHE A 339 -2.94 -19.75 5.49
N ILE A 340 -2.40 -20.09 4.32
CA ILE A 340 -1.34 -19.35 3.64
C ILE A 340 -1.99 -18.71 2.41
N PRO A 341 -2.14 -17.38 2.37
CA PRO A 341 -2.92 -16.69 1.35
C PRO A 341 -2.35 -16.72 -0.06
#